data_AF-A0AAI9UD98-F1
#
_entry.id   AF-A0AAI9UD98-F1
#
_cell.length_a   1.000
_cell.length_b   1.000
_cell.length_c   1.000
_cell.angle_alpha   90.00
_cell.angle_beta   90.00
_cell.angle_gamma   90.00
#
_symmetry.space_group_name_H-M   'P 1'
#
loop_
_entity.id
_entity.type
_entity.pdbx_description
1 polymer ?
#
loop_
_entity_poly.entity_id
_entity_poly.type
_entity_poly.pdbx_seq_one_letter_code
_entity_poly.pdbx_strand_id
1 'polypeptide(L)'
;VERGKETTQTEFEEEDIPLGNDENSWYGVYFCTSPGCDILFSTPGARRKHFRTHCTPVICPVCPKRMAWQRDMRKHYDTHFKRPRYQCRCGKDYSKMDNLNKHIKSKTTSQQMVRTKPMRSKI
;
A
#
# COMPACT_ATOMS: atom_id res chain seq x y z
N VAL A 1 -5.21 -15.62 -36.06
CA VAL A 1 -5.68 -15.09 -34.76
C VAL A 1 -5.54 -16.20 -33.76
N GLU A 2 -4.41 -16.25 -33.07
CA GLU A 2 -4.24 -17.11 -31.89
C GLU A 2 -3.69 -16.23 -30.78
N ARG A 3 -4.56 -16.00 -29.79
CA ARG A 3 -4.31 -15.12 -28.66
C ARG A 3 -3.66 -15.97 -27.59
N GLY A 4 -2.33 -16.00 -27.60
CA GLY A 4 -1.50 -16.63 -26.57
C GLY A 4 -1.85 -16.05 -25.20
N LYS A 5 -2.34 -16.93 -24.32
CA LYS A 5 -2.51 -16.68 -22.89
C LYS A 5 -1.12 -16.81 -22.28
N GLU A 6 -0.56 -15.71 -21.77
CA GLU A 6 0.61 -15.77 -20.91
C GLU A 6 0.20 -15.49 -19.46
N THR A 7 0.36 -16.55 -18.69
CA THR A 7 0.03 -16.77 -17.30
C THR A 7 1.14 -16.23 -16.41
N THR A 8 0.81 -15.37 -15.45
CA THR A 8 1.50 -15.26 -14.15
C THR A 8 0.41 -14.83 -13.16
N GLN A 9 -0.45 -15.73 -12.70
CA GLN A 9 -0.30 -16.46 -11.44
C GLN A 9 0.29 -15.59 -10.31
N THR A 10 -0.61 -14.94 -9.58
CA THR A 10 -0.67 -14.95 -8.11
C THR A 10 -2.09 -14.55 -7.73
N GLU A 11 -3.04 -15.43 -8.03
CA GLU A 11 -4.30 -15.47 -7.27
C GLU A 11 -3.90 -16.00 -5.89
N PHE A 12 -3.56 -15.08 -4.99
CA PHE A 12 -3.40 -15.40 -3.58
C PHE A 12 -4.82 -15.58 -3.03
N GLU A 13 -5.29 -16.82 -3.03
CA GLU A 13 -6.58 -17.21 -2.46
C GLU A 13 -6.69 -16.60 -1.06
N GLU A 14 -7.75 -15.82 -0.81
CA GLU A 14 -8.00 -15.21 0.50
C GLU A 14 -8.36 -16.27 1.57
N GLU A 15 -8.31 -17.55 1.22
CA GLU A 15 -8.87 -18.68 1.98
C GLU A 15 -7.91 -19.27 3.02
N ASP A 16 -6.61 -18.98 2.96
CA ASP A 16 -5.62 -19.57 3.89
C ASP A 16 -5.17 -18.63 5.04
N ILE A 17 -6.01 -17.70 5.46
CA ILE A 17 -5.81 -17.03 6.76
C ILE A 17 -6.63 -17.81 7.78
N PRO A 18 -6.01 -18.58 8.70
CA PRO A 18 -6.71 -19.49 9.61
C PRO A 18 -7.90 -18.76 10.20
N LEU A 19 -9.09 -19.22 9.83
CA LEU A 19 -10.33 -18.61 10.29
C LEU A 19 -10.48 -18.99 11.76
N GLY A 20 -9.74 -18.30 12.65
CA GLY A 20 -9.78 -18.53 14.09
C GLY A 20 -11.23 -18.67 14.51
N ASN A 21 -11.54 -19.87 14.99
CA ASN A 21 -12.82 -20.31 15.49
C ASN A 21 -13.53 -19.18 16.24
N ASP A 22 -14.78 -19.00 15.89
CA ASP A 22 -15.80 -18.20 16.56
C ASP A 22 -16.01 -18.59 18.03
N GLU A 23 -15.39 -19.68 18.48
CA GLU A 23 -15.34 -20.13 19.88
C GLU A 23 -14.62 -19.15 20.83
N ASN A 24 -13.86 -18.19 20.31
CA ASN A 24 -13.14 -17.20 21.12
C ASN A 24 -13.97 -15.92 21.43
N SER A 25 -15.28 -16.07 21.61
CA SER A 25 -16.24 -15.01 21.95
C SER A 25 -16.70 -15.16 23.40
N TRP A 26 -16.11 -14.37 24.30
CA TRP A 26 -16.64 -14.19 25.65
C TRP A 26 -17.49 -12.92 25.66
N TYR A 27 -18.80 -13.05 25.87
CA TYR A 27 -19.77 -11.94 25.84
C TYR A 27 -19.74 -11.05 24.57
N GLY A 28 -19.43 -11.62 23.40
CA GLY A 28 -19.40 -10.86 22.14
C GLY A 28 -18.13 -10.02 21.94
N VAL A 29 -17.10 -10.25 22.74
CA VAL A 29 -15.77 -9.66 22.59
C VAL A 29 -14.83 -10.65 21.91
N TYR A 30 -14.11 -10.19 20.90
CA TYR A 30 -13.20 -10.98 20.09
C TYR A 30 -11.75 -10.55 20.36
N PHE A 31 -10.93 -11.44 20.91
CA PHE A 31 -9.52 -11.15 21.15
C PHE A 31 -8.62 -11.52 19.97
N CYS A 32 -7.50 -10.82 19.81
CA CYS A 32 -6.46 -11.19 18.87
C CYS A 32 -5.78 -12.49 19.31
N THR A 33 -5.58 -13.43 18.39
CA THR A 33 -4.93 -14.72 18.66
C THR A 33 -3.41 -14.69 18.47
N SER A 34 -2.84 -13.54 18.09
CA SER A 34 -1.39 -13.40 17.94
C SER A 34 -0.71 -13.35 19.31
N PRO A 35 0.38 -14.10 19.55
CA PRO A 35 1.15 -14.03 20.79
C PRO A 35 1.59 -12.59 21.10
N GLY A 36 1.39 -12.15 22.33
CA GLY A 36 1.75 -10.80 22.78
C GLY A 36 0.83 -9.68 22.25
N CYS A 37 -0.36 -10.01 21.76
CA CYS A 37 -1.33 -9.04 21.29
C CYS A 37 -2.63 -9.08 22.12
N ASP A 38 -2.80 -8.08 22.99
CA ASP A 38 -3.95 -8.00 23.91
C ASP A 38 -5.11 -7.15 23.38
N ILE A 39 -5.18 -6.95 22.06
CA ILE A 39 -6.21 -6.09 21.46
C ILE A 39 -7.53 -6.85 21.33
N LEU A 40 -8.58 -6.20 21.83
CA LEU A 40 -9.96 -6.68 21.82
C LEU A 40 -10.79 -5.95 20.75
N PHE A 41 -11.78 -6.64 20.20
CA PHE A 41 -12.67 -6.14 19.16
C PHE A 41 -14.13 -6.44 19.49
N SER A 42 -15.02 -5.52 19.13
CA SER A 42 -16.48 -5.70 19.24
C SER A 42 -17.07 -6.51 18.08
N THR A 43 -16.28 -6.78 17.03
CA THR A 43 -16.75 -7.53 15.85
C THR A 43 -15.67 -8.49 15.35
N PRO A 44 -16.07 -9.66 14.82
CA PRO A 44 -15.13 -10.64 14.29
C PRO A 44 -14.40 -10.11 13.04
N GLY A 45 -15.07 -9.27 12.24
CA GLY A 45 -14.48 -8.63 11.07
C GLY A 45 -13.37 -7.64 11.42
N ALA A 46 -13.49 -6.90 12.52
CA ALA A 46 -12.43 -6.01 12.99
C ALA A 46 -11.22 -6.79 13.50
N ARG A 47 -11.45 -7.86 14.29
CA ARG A 47 -10.38 -8.79 14.70
C ARG A 47 -9.65 -9.37 13.49
N ARG A 48 -10.39 -9.85 12.48
CA ARG A 48 -9.83 -10.41 11.24
C ARG A 48 -8.94 -9.42 10.50
N LYS A 49 -9.42 -8.18 10.34
CA LYS A 49 -8.64 -7.11 9.71
C LYS A 49 -7.37 -6.78 10.48
N HIS A 50 -7.45 -6.75 11.80
CA HIS A 50 -6.30 -6.55 12.66
C HIS A 50 -5.28 -7.68 12.52
N PHE A 51 -5.71 -8.94 12.53
CA PHE A 51 -4.80 -10.09 12.42
C PHE A 51 -3.90 -10.04 11.18
N ARG A 52 -4.36 -9.43 10.07
CA ARG A 52 -3.54 -9.21 8.86
C ARG A 52 -2.29 -8.36 9.11
N THR A 53 -2.23 -7.55 10.18
CA THR A 53 -1.04 -6.78 10.54
C THR A 53 0.07 -7.64 11.11
N HIS A 54 -0.24 -8.82 11.65
CA HIS A 54 0.75 -9.78 12.14
C HIS A 54 1.29 -10.66 11.02
N CYS A 55 0.42 -11.11 10.10
CA CYS A 55 0.84 -12.00 8.99
C CYS A 55 1.46 -11.26 7.80
N THR A 56 0.99 -10.04 7.47
CA THR A 56 1.44 -9.26 6.30
C THR A 56 1.58 -10.08 4.99
N PRO A 57 0.47 -10.59 4.43
CA PRO A 57 0.54 -11.57 3.33
C PRO A 57 1.05 -11.00 2.01
N VAL A 58 1.02 -9.68 1.80
CA VAL A 58 1.35 -9.07 0.52
C VAL A 58 2.82 -8.71 0.45
N ILE A 59 3.57 -9.36 -0.45
CA ILE A 59 5.00 -9.14 -0.64
C ILE A 59 5.25 -8.13 -1.77
N CYS A 60 6.21 -7.23 -1.59
CA CYS A 60 6.66 -6.35 -2.66
C CYS A 60 7.48 -7.14 -3.70
N PRO A 61 7.24 -6.98 -5.01
CA PRO A 61 8.01 -7.68 -6.04
C PRO A 61 9.44 -7.13 -6.23
N VAL A 62 9.77 -5.99 -5.61
CA VAL A 62 11.06 -5.29 -5.80
C VAL A 62 11.95 -5.37 -4.55
N CYS A 63 11.40 -5.65 -3.38
CA CYS A 63 12.16 -5.73 -2.14
C CYS A 63 11.50 -6.68 -1.13
N PRO A 64 12.18 -7.11 -0.06
CA PRO A 64 11.62 -8.09 0.88
C PRO A 64 10.51 -7.54 1.78
N LYS A 65 10.00 -6.32 1.51
CA LYS A 65 8.99 -5.68 2.36
C LYS A 65 7.62 -6.33 2.18
N ARG A 66 6.94 -6.56 3.31
CA ARG A 66 5.61 -7.16 3.39
C ARG A 66 4.58 -6.17 3.93
N MET A 67 3.33 -6.31 3.51
CA MET A 67 2.21 -5.45 3.90
C MET A 67 0.93 -6.26 4.14
N ALA A 68 0.07 -5.73 5.02
CA ALA A 68 -1.21 -6.34 5.36
C ALA A 68 -2.24 -6.31 4.22
N TRP A 69 -2.14 -5.31 3.32
CA TRP A 69 -3.12 -5.04 2.28
C TRP A 69 -2.49 -4.63 0.94
N GLN A 70 -3.16 -4.99 -0.16
CA GLN A 70 -2.75 -4.67 -1.53
C GLN A 70 -2.69 -3.16 -1.82
N ARG A 71 -3.63 -2.38 -1.26
CA ARG A 71 -3.65 -0.91 -1.43
C ARG A 71 -2.38 -0.25 -0.88
N ASP A 72 -1.83 -0.81 0.19
CA ASP A 72 -0.65 -0.27 0.84
C ASP A 72 0.60 -0.73 0.08
N MET A 73 0.58 -1.95 -0.46
CA MET A 73 1.59 -2.42 -1.41
C MET A 73 1.66 -1.55 -2.66
N ARG A 74 0.53 -1.19 -3.26
CA ARG A 74 0.50 -0.31 -4.42
C ARG A 74 1.20 1.04 -4.14
N LYS A 75 0.88 1.64 -2.99
CA LYS A 75 1.52 2.89 -2.54
C LYS A 75 3.02 2.70 -2.31
N HIS A 76 3.41 1.59 -1.68
CA HIS A 76 4.82 1.28 -1.45
C HIS A 76 5.58 1.04 -2.75
N TYR A 77 5.01 0.31 -3.70
CA TYR A 77 5.63 0.05 -4.99
C TYR A 77 5.98 1.35 -5.72
N ASP A 78 5.09 2.35 -5.70
CA ASP A 78 5.35 3.67 -6.28
C ASP A 78 6.61 4.35 -5.68
N THR A 79 6.98 4.00 -4.43
CA THR A 79 8.19 4.55 -3.79
C THR A 79 9.49 3.98 -4.35
N HIS A 80 9.49 2.79 -4.96
CA HIS A 80 10.67 2.24 -5.62
C HIS A 80 11.07 3.07 -6.85
N PHE A 81 10.08 3.53 -7.60
CA PHE A 81 10.32 4.24 -8.85
C PHE A 81 10.52 5.74 -8.66
N LYS A 82 10.39 6.26 -7.42
CA LYS A 82 10.53 7.67 -7.02
C LYS A 82 10.21 8.67 -8.14
N ARG A 83 9.08 8.47 -8.84
CA ARG A 83 8.80 9.34 -9.98
C ARG A 83 8.35 10.70 -9.43
N PRO A 84 9.04 11.79 -9.80
CA PRO A 84 8.63 13.12 -9.40
C PRO A 84 7.23 13.35 -9.94
N ARG A 85 6.31 13.72 -9.05
CA ARG A 85 4.91 14.05 -9.39
C ARG A 85 4.80 15.49 -9.90
N TYR A 86 5.84 16.27 -9.67
CA TYR A 86 5.89 17.68 -9.96
C TYR A 86 7.24 18.01 -10.57
N GLN A 87 7.22 18.56 -11.77
CA GLN A 87 8.42 19.05 -12.43
C GLN A 87 8.29 20.58 -12.57
N CYS A 88 9.36 21.27 -12.21
CA CYS A 88 9.52 22.69 -12.49
C CYS A 88 9.90 22.86 -13.96
N ARG A 89 9.49 23.96 -14.60
CA ARG A 89 9.87 24.24 -15.99
C ARG A 89 11.39 24.34 -16.21
N CYS A 90 12.18 24.57 -15.15
CA CYS A 90 13.64 24.47 -15.18
C CYS A 90 14.20 23.03 -15.26
N GLY A 91 13.33 22.00 -15.36
CA GLY A 91 13.72 20.59 -15.46
C GLY A 91 13.95 19.90 -14.11
N LYS A 92 13.84 20.62 -12.97
CA LYS A 92 13.99 20.02 -11.64
C LYS A 92 12.74 19.28 -11.19
N ASP A 93 12.98 18.13 -10.60
CA ASP A 93 11.99 17.14 -10.22
C ASP A 93 11.74 17.10 -8.72
N TYR A 94 10.47 17.03 -8.32
CA TYR A 94 10.04 17.02 -6.93
C TYR A 94 8.98 15.94 -6.68
N SER A 95 9.16 15.21 -5.57
CA SER A 95 8.21 14.18 -5.12
C SER A 95 6.98 14.76 -4.41
N LYS A 96 7.08 15.98 -3.87
CA LYS A 96 6.02 16.68 -3.12
C LYS A 96 5.79 18.09 -3.67
N MET A 97 4.54 18.53 -3.65
CA MET A 97 4.13 19.87 -4.09
C MET A 97 4.80 20.97 -3.25
N ASP A 98 4.86 20.80 -1.92
CA ASP A 98 5.42 21.82 -1.03
C ASP A 98 6.89 22.11 -1.30
N ASN A 99 7.65 21.08 -1.71
CA ASN A 99 9.05 21.25 -2.07
C ASN A 99 9.20 22.03 -3.39
N LEU A 100 8.33 21.77 -4.38
CA LEU A 100 8.28 22.56 -5.60
C LEU A 100 7.86 24.01 -5.31
N ASN A 101 6.87 24.22 -4.44
CA ASN A 101 6.40 25.56 -4.07
C ASN A 101 7.49 26.38 -3.37
N LYS A 102 8.27 25.77 -2.47
CA LYS A 102 9.45 26.40 -1.87
C LYS A 102 10.48 26.78 -2.94
N HIS A 103 10.73 25.88 -3.89
CA HIS A 103 11.63 26.13 -5.01
C HIS A 103 11.17 27.31 -5.89
N ILE A 104 9.90 27.33 -6.30
CA ILE A 104 9.34 28.42 -7.12
C ILE A 104 9.38 29.74 -6.33
N LYS A 105 9.02 29.75 -5.04
CA LYS A 105 9.11 30.96 -4.21
C LYS A 105 10.54 31.49 -4.08
N SER A 106 11.54 30.61 -4.02
CA SER A 106 12.96 31.00 -3.97
C SER A 106 13.53 31.46 -5.32
N LYS A 107 12.86 31.10 -6.43
CA LYS A 107 13.25 31.48 -7.78
C LYS A 107 12.35 32.64 -8.20
N THR A 108 12.88 33.86 -8.28
CA THR A 108 12.18 35.11 -8.63
C THR A 108 11.47 35.13 -10.00
N THR A 109 11.37 34.01 -10.70
CA THR A 109 10.77 33.89 -12.03
C THR A 109 9.45 33.15 -11.91
N SER A 110 8.39 33.71 -12.51
CA SER A 110 7.02 33.18 -12.64
C SER A 110 6.95 31.80 -13.32
N GLN A 111 7.60 30.78 -12.75
CA GLN A 111 7.65 29.43 -13.29
C GLN A 111 6.40 28.68 -12.84
N GLN A 112 5.65 28.19 -13.82
CA GLN A 112 4.47 27.37 -13.60
C GLN A 112 4.86 25.91 -13.36
N MET A 113 4.10 25.23 -12.51
CA MET A 113 4.23 23.80 -12.24
C MET A 113 3.70 22.96 -13.41
N VAL A 114 4.41 21.88 -13.77
CA VAL A 114 3.83 20.82 -14.62
C VAL A 114 3.55 19.62 -13.71
N ARG A 115 2.27 19.21 -13.65
CA ARG A 115 1.87 17.96 -13.00
C ARG A 115 2.22 16.82 -13.93
N THR A 116 3.25 16.05 -13.61
CA THR A 116 3.52 14.81 -14.33
C THR A 116 2.48 13.78 -13.88
N LYS A 117 1.84 13.10 -14.84
CA LYS A 117 0.92 12.01 -14.52
C LYS A 117 1.72 10.91 -13.82
N PRO A 118 1.40 10.51 -12.58
CA PRO A 118 2.05 9.36 -11.98
C PRO A 118 1.74 8.14 -12.86
N MET A 119 2.75 7.33 -13.16
CA MET A 119 2.46 5.99 -13.66
C MET A 119 1.70 5.27 -12.55
N ARG A 120 0.42 4.99 -12.79
CA ARG A 120 -0.38 4.16 -11.88
C ARG A 120 0.24 2.77 -11.91
N SER A 121 0.62 2.27 -10.75
CA SER A 121 1.07 0.89 -10.59
C SER A 121 -0.02 -0.04 -11.12
N LYS A 122 0.31 -0.85 -12.13
CA LYS A 122 -0.44 -2.04 -12.57
C LYS A 122 0.18 -3.23 -11.85
N ILE A 123 -0.22 -3.42 -10.60
CA ILE A 123 -0.02 -4.64 -9.81
C ILE A 123 -1.38 -5.15 -9.42
#